data_AF-A0A1E4JX81-F1
#
_entry.id   AF-A0A1E4JX81-F1
#
_cell.length_a   1.000
_cell.length_b   1.000
_cell.length_c   1.000
_cell.angle_alpha   90.00
_cell.angle_beta   90.00
_cell.angle_gamma   90.00
#
_symmetry.space_group_name_H-M   'P 1'
#
loop_
_entity.id
_entity.type
_entity.pdbx_description
1 polymer ?
#
loop_
_entity_poly.entity_id
_entity_poly.type
_entity_poly.pdbx_seq_one_letter_code
_entity_poly.pdbx_strand_id
1 'polypeptide(L)'
;MKNKLLFLAMALFGSSAGAAEIRCDDCSESAYMAQALTRGSGTHYVYDLVKGYARKFEVTRSCEEGMVCFVEAESLSVERDVINVVGELAAYYAATQGTMKSLFVVTTNGPVQNLSAYDVAGPGGARTQLIDWLAGSASISWSNALPMGGAAVHSLVLAAVSIFKSNIGQTLITVQFADGSKITFEYNPVNNSLTAVENSAVDAHGNIIPVTPSQLNGVQYNYGSEGPNGPAGTRMRNYLYTMFGVPVVYGAVRWSCWTETDRVVCRPY
;
A
#
# COMPACT_ATOMS: atom_id res chain seq x y z
N MET A 1 37.67 20.75 55.69
CA MET A 1 37.28 19.47 55.07
C MET A 1 36.04 19.74 54.22
N LYS A 2 36.07 19.37 52.93
CA LYS A 2 35.10 19.80 51.91
C LYS A 2 33.96 18.77 51.79
N ASN A 3 32.73 19.15 52.11
CA ASN A 3 31.53 18.38 51.80
C ASN A 3 31.10 18.67 50.35
N LYS A 4 31.11 17.65 49.50
CA LYS A 4 30.54 17.69 48.14
C LYS A 4 29.08 17.25 48.21
N LEU A 5 28.17 18.19 48.02
CA LEU A 5 26.76 17.92 47.76
C LEU A 5 26.63 17.43 46.30
N LEU A 6 26.15 16.21 46.11
CA LEU A 6 25.87 15.61 44.81
C LEU A 6 24.39 15.86 44.49
N PHE A 7 24.09 16.77 43.57
CA PHE A 7 22.74 16.98 43.06
C PHE A 7 22.41 15.91 42.02
N LEU A 8 21.47 15.02 42.37
CA LEU A 8 20.92 14.00 41.48
C LEU A 8 19.78 14.65 40.68
N ALA A 9 20.05 15.05 39.43
CA ALA A 9 19.01 15.52 38.52
C ALA A 9 18.23 14.31 37.98
N MET A 10 17.04 14.07 38.52
CA MET A 10 16.04 13.19 37.88
C MET A 10 15.56 13.86 36.59
N ALA A 11 16.05 13.37 35.45
CA ALA A 11 15.42 13.64 34.17
C ALA A 11 14.06 12.92 34.18
N LEU A 12 12.98 13.69 34.36
CA LEU A 12 11.62 13.23 34.11
C LEU A 12 11.54 12.87 32.62
N PHE A 13 11.50 11.58 32.32
CA PHE A 13 11.08 11.08 31.01
C PHE A 13 9.60 11.40 30.86
N GLY A 14 9.29 12.64 30.44
CA GLY A 14 7.97 12.99 29.95
C GLY A 14 7.74 12.16 28.69
N SER A 15 6.94 11.10 28.81
CA SER A 15 6.35 10.45 27.65
C SER A 15 5.68 11.54 26.83
N SER A 16 6.22 11.85 25.65
CA SER A 16 5.55 12.74 24.72
C SER A 16 4.17 12.15 24.47
N ALA A 17 3.13 12.81 24.96
CA ALA A 17 1.76 12.44 24.70
C ALA A 17 1.60 12.39 23.16
N GLY A 18 1.41 11.17 22.65
CA GLY A 18 1.39 10.94 21.21
C GLY A 18 0.13 11.57 20.65
N ALA A 19 0.27 12.53 19.74
CA ALA A 19 -0.85 12.91 18.91
C ALA A 19 -1.36 11.66 18.19
N ALA A 20 -2.66 11.40 18.26
CA ALA A 20 -3.26 10.24 17.63
C ALA A 20 -4.40 10.67 16.72
N GLU A 21 -4.47 10.03 15.56
CA GLU A 21 -5.42 10.36 14.52
C GLU A 21 -6.38 9.18 14.33
N ILE A 22 -7.67 9.47 14.47
CA ILE A 22 -8.69 8.44 14.62
C ILE A 22 -9.77 8.67 13.56
N ARG A 23 -9.96 7.70 12.68
CA ARG A 23 -11.07 7.70 11.74
C ARG A 23 -12.34 7.19 12.43
N CYS A 24 -13.42 7.96 12.34
CA CYS A 24 -14.72 7.65 12.92
C CYS A 24 -15.80 8.11 11.95
N ASP A 25 -16.10 7.27 10.96
CA ASP A 25 -17.08 7.59 9.92
C ASP A 25 -18.51 7.45 10.46
N ASP A 26 -19.35 8.44 10.15
CA ASP A 26 -20.72 8.59 10.64
C ASP A 26 -20.88 8.64 12.17
N CYS A 27 -19.84 9.07 12.87
CA CYS A 27 -19.89 9.19 14.32
C CYS A 27 -20.71 10.41 14.78
N SER A 28 -21.39 10.26 15.92
CA SER A 28 -22.05 11.36 16.64
C SER A 28 -21.01 12.23 17.39
N GLU A 29 -21.41 13.43 17.82
CA GLU A 29 -20.53 14.31 18.61
C GLU A 29 -19.98 13.64 19.88
N SER A 30 -20.82 12.89 20.60
CA SER A 30 -20.39 12.14 21.78
C SER A 30 -19.42 11.00 21.44
N ALA A 31 -19.57 10.38 20.25
CA ALA A 31 -18.68 9.31 19.81
C ALA A 31 -17.28 9.83 19.44
N TYR A 32 -17.15 11.03 18.85
CA TYR A 32 -15.83 11.62 18.59
C TYR A 32 -15.04 11.80 19.88
N MET A 33 -15.65 12.38 20.91
CA MET A 33 -15.01 12.59 22.20
C MET A 33 -14.66 11.26 22.87
N ALA A 34 -15.56 10.27 22.82
CA ALA A 34 -15.31 8.94 23.37
C ALA A 34 -14.09 8.27 22.70
N GLN A 35 -13.96 8.38 21.38
CA GLN A 35 -12.80 7.86 20.64
C GLN A 35 -11.50 8.52 21.09
N ALA A 36 -11.48 9.85 21.25
CA ALA A 36 -10.29 10.56 21.74
C ALA A 36 -9.89 10.07 23.14
N LEU A 37 -10.85 9.93 24.06
CA LEU A 37 -10.61 9.43 25.42
C LEU A 37 -9.98 8.02 25.44
N THR A 38 -10.34 7.15 24.48
CA THR A 38 -9.75 5.79 24.42
C THR A 38 -8.25 5.78 24.09
N ARG A 39 -7.68 6.87 23.58
CA ARG A 39 -6.25 6.98 23.23
C ARG A 39 -5.38 7.44 24.39
N GLY A 40 -5.98 7.81 25.52
CA GLY A 40 -5.26 8.32 26.68
C GLY A 40 -5.00 9.82 26.56
N SER A 41 -4.02 10.31 27.31
CA SER A 41 -3.73 11.75 27.37
C SER A 41 -2.99 12.25 26.14
N GLY A 42 -3.33 13.44 25.67
CA GLY A 42 -2.72 14.12 24.53
C GLY A 42 -3.72 14.79 23.60
N THR A 43 -3.19 15.42 22.55
CA THR A 43 -4.01 16.02 21.49
C THR A 43 -4.42 14.98 20.46
N HIS A 44 -5.71 14.79 20.23
CA HIS A 44 -6.23 13.80 19.28
C HIS A 44 -7.09 14.45 18.20
N TYR A 45 -6.88 14.02 16.96
CA TYR A 45 -7.76 14.36 15.84
C TYR A 45 -8.70 13.20 15.59
N VAL A 46 -10.01 13.46 15.58
CA VAL A 46 -11.01 12.48 15.15
C VAL A 46 -11.70 13.01 13.91
N TYR A 47 -11.68 12.25 12.82
CA TYR A 47 -12.18 12.70 11.53
C TYR A 47 -13.18 11.71 10.92
N ASP A 48 -14.10 12.26 10.14
CA ASP A 48 -15.18 11.55 9.45
C ASP A 48 -15.08 11.83 7.95
N LEU A 49 -14.80 10.80 7.16
CA LEU A 49 -14.66 10.94 5.71
C LEU A 49 -16.00 10.89 4.96
N VAL A 50 -17.08 10.43 5.60
CA VAL A 50 -18.44 10.47 5.04
C VAL A 50 -18.97 11.90 5.09
N LYS A 51 -18.70 12.61 6.19
CA LYS A 51 -19.18 13.99 6.40
C LYS A 51 -18.15 15.07 6.10
N GLY A 52 -16.87 14.71 5.95
CA GLY A 52 -15.79 15.62 5.55
C GLY A 52 -15.38 16.63 6.61
N TYR A 53 -15.41 16.26 7.88
CA TYR A 53 -14.97 17.13 8.97
C TYR A 53 -14.07 16.41 9.97
N ALA A 54 -13.31 17.23 10.72
CA ALA A 54 -12.52 16.79 11.85
C ALA A 54 -12.96 17.48 13.15
N ARG A 55 -12.59 16.86 14.26
CA ARG A 55 -12.66 17.38 15.62
C ARG A 55 -11.28 17.21 16.25
N LYS A 56 -10.89 18.17 17.09
CA LYS A 56 -9.64 18.13 17.85
C LYS A 56 -9.99 18.11 19.33
N PHE A 57 -9.41 17.18 20.07
CA PHE A 57 -9.59 17.07 21.50
C PHE A 57 -8.25 17.11 22.21
N GLU A 58 -8.17 17.82 23.33
CA GLU A 58 -7.08 17.68 24.30
C GLU A 58 -7.57 16.80 25.43
N VAL A 59 -6.98 15.61 25.58
CA VAL A 59 -7.31 14.70 26.67
C VAL A 59 -6.30 14.88 27.79
N THR A 60 -6.78 15.33 28.94
CA THR A 60 -5.95 15.51 30.13
C THR A 60 -6.31 14.46 31.18
N ARG A 61 -5.30 14.01 31.92
CA ARG A 61 -5.48 13.11 33.06
C ARG A 61 -5.00 13.83 34.31
N SER A 62 -5.94 14.09 35.22
CA SER A 62 -5.64 14.65 36.54
C SER A 62 -5.76 13.55 37.58
N CYS A 63 -4.68 13.31 38.33
CA CYS A 63 -4.69 12.36 39.45
C CYS A 63 -4.35 13.16 40.72
N GLU A 64 -5.31 13.26 41.64
CA GLU A 64 -5.04 13.79 42.97
C GLU A 64 -4.43 12.68 43.85
N GLU A 65 -3.48 13.05 44.72
CA GLU A 65 -2.73 12.09 45.54
C GLU A 65 -3.68 11.28 46.43
N GLY A 66 -3.70 9.95 46.25
CA GLY A 66 -4.60 9.06 46.99
C GLY A 66 -6.05 8.99 46.47
N MET A 67 -6.37 9.62 45.33
CA MET A 67 -7.69 9.60 44.72
C MET A 67 -7.72 8.97 43.32
N VAL A 68 -8.94 8.73 42.81
CA VAL A 68 -9.19 8.22 41.46
C VAL A 68 -8.73 9.26 40.43
N CYS A 69 -8.05 8.83 39.39
CA CYS A 69 -7.69 9.72 38.29
C CYS A 69 -8.91 10.07 37.44
N PHE A 70 -9.09 11.36 37.16
CA PHE A 70 -10.09 11.86 36.21
C PHE A 70 -9.45 12.00 34.83
N VAL A 71 -10.21 11.62 33.81
CA VAL A 71 -9.82 11.80 32.41
C VAL A 71 -10.90 12.65 31.75
N GLU A 72 -10.49 13.80 31.23
CA GLU A 72 -11.39 14.76 30.60
C GLU A 72 -10.88 15.06 29.20
N ALA A 73 -11.82 15.35 28.29
CA ALA A 73 -11.53 15.74 26.91
C ALA A 73 -12.10 17.14 26.66
N GLU A 74 -11.23 18.09 26.34
CA GLU A 74 -11.61 19.43 25.94
C GLU A 74 -11.63 19.55 24.41
N SER A 75 -12.69 20.11 23.83
CA SER A 75 -12.76 20.37 22.39
C SER A 75 -11.96 21.61 22.03
N LEU A 76 -11.06 21.49 21.05
CA LEU A 76 -10.24 22.59 20.54
C LEU A 76 -10.63 22.95 19.11
N SER A 77 -10.27 24.16 18.68
CA SER A 77 -10.40 24.55 17.28
C SER A 77 -9.47 23.72 16.40
N VAL A 78 -10.01 23.20 15.29
CA VAL A 78 -9.24 22.48 14.27
C VAL A 78 -8.53 23.48 13.37
N GLU A 79 -7.26 23.23 13.09
CA GLU A 79 -6.44 24.01 12.17
C GLU A 79 -7.01 23.98 10.74
N ARG A 80 -6.90 25.11 10.02
CA ARG A 80 -7.43 25.23 8.66
C ARG A 80 -6.86 24.19 7.70
N ASP A 81 -5.57 23.88 7.83
CA ASP A 81 -4.92 22.89 6.96
C ASP A 81 -5.47 21.48 7.20
N VAL A 82 -5.79 21.13 8.44
CA VAL A 82 -6.43 19.85 8.79
C VAL A 82 -7.84 19.80 8.20
N ILE A 83 -8.61 20.89 8.30
CA ILE A 83 -9.96 20.97 7.70
C ILE A 83 -9.89 20.76 6.18
N ASN A 84 -8.97 21.44 5.50
CA ASN A 84 -8.81 21.31 4.05
C ASN A 84 -8.44 19.87 3.65
N VAL A 85 -7.44 19.29 4.32
CA VAL A 85 -6.99 17.92 4.02
C VAL A 85 -8.10 16.90 4.29
N VAL A 86 -8.87 17.03 5.38
CA VAL A 86 -10.00 16.11 5.63
C VAL A 86 -11.11 16.29 4.61
N GLY A 87 -11.40 17.51 4.18
CA GLY A 87 -12.35 17.77 3.10
C GLY A 87 -11.93 17.11 1.78
N GLU A 88 -10.65 17.20 1.42
CA GLU A 88 -10.11 16.53 0.23
C GLU A 88 -10.09 14.99 0.38
N LEU A 89 -9.74 14.47 1.57
CA LEU A 89 -9.81 13.03 1.85
C LEU A 89 -11.25 12.51 1.77
N ALA A 90 -12.24 13.29 2.18
CA ALA A 90 -13.65 12.95 2.05
C ALA A 90 -14.11 12.94 0.57
N ALA A 91 -13.65 13.90 -0.23
CA ALA A 91 -13.88 13.89 -1.66
C ALA A 91 -13.25 12.64 -2.33
N TYR A 92 -12.02 12.30 -1.93
CA TYR A 92 -11.33 11.09 -2.39
C TYR A 92 -12.02 9.80 -1.92
N TYR A 93 -12.52 9.77 -0.69
CA TYR A 93 -13.34 8.69 -0.13
C TYR A 93 -14.60 8.47 -0.97
N ALA A 94 -15.35 9.54 -1.26
CA ALA A 94 -16.53 9.47 -2.11
C ALA A 94 -16.19 9.02 -3.54
N ALA A 95 -15.13 9.56 -4.14
CA ALA A 95 -14.70 9.23 -5.49
C ALA A 95 -14.27 7.76 -5.65
N THR A 96 -13.75 7.15 -4.58
CA THR A 96 -13.33 5.75 -4.53
C THR A 96 -14.38 4.81 -3.93
N GLN A 97 -15.64 5.27 -3.82
CA GLN A 97 -16.77 4.52 -3.25
C GLN A 97 -16.44 3.95 -1.85
N GLY A 98 -15.71 4.73 -1.07
CA GLY A 98 -15.32 4.43 0.30
C GLY A 98 -14.09 3.55 0.46
N THR A 99 -13.42 3.16 -0.63
CA THR A 99 -12.27 2.24 -0.54
C THR A 99 -10.96 2.95 -0.22
N MET A 100 -10.83 4.24 -0.54
CA MET A 100 -9.56 4.99 -0.52
C MET A 100 -8.47 4.34 -1.38
N LYS A 101 -8.87 3.55 -2.39
CA LYS A 101 -7.96 2.87 -3.31
C LYS A 101 -7.91 3.60 -4.65
N SER A 102 -6.70 3.96 -5.07
CA SER A 102 -6.42 4.47 -6.40
C SER A 102 -5.76 3.40 -7.24
N LEU A 103 -6.20 3.23 -8.48
CA LEU A 103 -5.58 2.32 -9.44
C LEU A 103 -5.08 3.08 -10.65
N PHE A 104 -3.77 3.09 -10.83
CA PHE A 104 -3.10 3.70 -11.97
C PHE A 104 -2.65 2.62 -12.94
N VAL A 105 -2.86 2.84 -14.24
CA VAL A 105 -2.31 1.96 -15.28
C VAL A 105 -1.26 2.75 -16.04
N VAL A 106 -0.04 2.21 -16.09
CA VAL A 106 1.11 2.84 -16.74
C VAL A 106 1.68 1.87 -17.78
N THR A 107 1.97 2.36 -18.97
CA THR A 107 2.61 1.54 -20.01
C THR A 107 4.12 1.78 -19.98
N THR A 108 4.92 0.71 -20.04
CA THR A 108 6.38 0.85 -20.07
C THR A 108 6.86 1.59 -21.31
N ASN A 109 7.93 2.38 -21.15
CA ASN A 109 8.59 3.10 -22.23
C ASN A 109 10.09 3.32 -21.92
N GLY A 110 10.84 3.83 -22.89
CA GLY A 110 12.23 4.23 -22.71
C GLY A 110 13.12 3.09 -22.18
N PRO A 111 13.85 3.30 -21.05
CA PRO A 111 14.84 2.33 -20.57
C PRO A 111 14.24 1.00 -20.09
N VAL A 112 12.94 0.93 -19.82
CA VAL A 112 12.24 -0.28 -19.36
C VAL A 112 11.31 -0.88 -20.43
N GLN A 113 11.32 -0.35 -21.65
CA GLN A 113 10.39 -0.78 -22.72
C GLN A 113 10.57 -2.24 -23.15
N ASN A 114 11.77 -2.81 -22.93
CA ASN A 114 12.10 -4.18 -23.30
C ASN A 114 11.82 -5.19 -22.17
N LEU A 115 11.41 -4.71 -20.98
CA LEU A 115 11.03 -5.59 -19.87
C LEU A 115 9.63 -6.17 -20.10
N SER A 116 9.36 -7.27 -19.41
CA SER A 116 8.06 -7.92 -19.28
C SER A 116 7.75 -8.21 -17.82
N ALA A 117 6.50 -8.60 -17.52
CA ALA A 117 6.13 -9.03 -16.18
C ALA A 117 6.94 -10.27 -15.73
N TYR A 118 7.42 -11.11 -16.66
CA TYR A 118 8.29 -12.25 -16.34
C TYR A 118 9.63 -11.80 -15.76
N ASP A 119 10.19 -10.69 -16.26
CA ASP A 119 11.49 -10.18 -15.82
C ASP A 119 11.42 -9.56 -14.41
N VAL A 120 10.24 -9.09 -14.01
CA VAL A 120 10.06 -8.30 -12.78
C VAL A 120 9.14 -8.94 -11.74
N ALA A 121 8.53 -10.09 -12.03
CA ALA A 121 7.72 -10.81 -11.06
C ALA A 121 8.56 -11.19 -9.83
N GLY A 122 9.71 -11.82 -10.07
CA GLY A 122 10.69 -12.14 -9.03
C GLY A 122 11.51 -10.94 -8.56
N PRO A 123 12.14 -11.01 -7.38
CA PRO A 123 13.16 -10.04 -6.99
C PRO A 123 14.38 -10.16 -7.93
N GLY A 124 14.95 -9.03 -8.37
CA GLY A 124 16.10 -9.02 -9.26
C GLY A 124 16.40 -7.65 -9.85
N GLY A 125 17.49 -7.55 -10.61
CA GLY A 125 17.96 -6.28 -11.19
C GLY A 125 16.94 -5.60 -12.10
N ALA A 126 16.20 -6.37 -12.91
CA ALA A 126 15.14 -5.85 -13.78
C ALA A 126 13.98 -5.23 -12.97
N ARG A 127 13.59 -5.86 -11.85
CA ARG A 127 12.58 -5.31 -10.94
C ARG A 127 13.06 -4.03 -10.28
N THR A 128 14.32 -3.98 -9.82
CA THR A 128 14.91 -2.75 -9.28
C THR A 128 14.91 -1.64 -10.33
N GLN A 129 15.34 -1.92 -11.57
CA GLN A 129 15.31 -0.97 -12.67
C GLN A 129 13.90 -0.42 -12.94
N LEU A 130 12.87 -1.28 -12.89
CA LEU A 130 11.49 -0.86 -13.05
C LEU A 130 11.02 0.03 -11.88
N ILE A 131 11.35 -0.34 -10.64
CA ILE A 131 11.01 0.45 -9.44
C ILE A 131 11.69 1.82 -9.50
N ASP A 132 12.97 1.87 -9.86
CA ASP A 132 13.73 3.11 -10.00
C ASP A 132 13.16 3.99 -11.12
N TRP A 133 12.73 3.37 -12.23
CA TRP A 133 12.04 4.08 -13.30
C TRP A 133 10.72 4.68 -12.79
N LEU A 134 9.86 3.88 -12.13
CA LEU A 134 8.60 4.34 -11.55
C LEU A 134 8.81 5.50 -10.56
N ALA A 135 9.80 5.38 -9.67
CA ALA A 135 10.12 6.38 -8.66
C ALA A 135 10.73 7.66 -9.26
N GLY A 136 11.61 7.54 -10.26
CA GLY A 136 12.24 8.67 -10.96
C GLY A 136 11.30 9.37 -11.93
N SER A 137 10.26 8.67 -12.39
CA SER A 137 9.22 9.21 -13.25
C SER A 137 8.16 9.98 -12.46
N ALA A 138 8.58 11.03 -11.76
CA ALA A 138 7.71 12.11 -11.25
C ALA A 138 6.83 12.74 -12.35
N SER A 139 7.02 12.34 -13.61
CA SER A 139 6.31 12.69 -14.84
C SER A 139 5.44 11.57 -15.43
N ILE A 140 5.28 10.39 -14.80
CA ILE A 140 4.14 9.52 -15.15
C ILE A 140 2.91 10.40 -14.97
N SER A 141 2.24 10.72 -16.07
CA SER A 141 1.02 11.51 -16.04
C SER A 141 -0.04 10.66 -15.37
N TRP A 142 -0.10 10.75 -14.03
CA TRP A 142 -1.11 10.11 -13.20
C TRP A 142 -2.53 10.61 -13.51
N SER A 143 -2.67 11.49 -14.51
CA SER A 143 -3.87 12.21 -14.92
C SER A 143 -5.07 11.34 -15.27
N ASN A 144 -4.88 10.06 -15.61
CA ASN A 144 -5.94 9.29 -16.26
C ASN A 144 -6.79 8.40 -15.32
N ALA A 145 -6.43 8.24 -14.04
CA ALA A 145 -7.06 7.23 -13.20
C ALA A 145 -8.23 7.71 -12.33
N LEU A 146 -8.34 9.02 -12.06
CA LEU A 146 -9.37 9.58 -11.18
C LEU A 146 -9.82 10.95 -11.67
N PRO A 147 -11.08 11.38 -11.37
CA PRO A 147 -11.55 12.73 -11.67
C PRO A 147 -10.66 13.84 -11.09
N MET A 148 -10.00 13.56 -9.97
CA MET A 148 -9.07 14.49 -9.31
C MET A 148 -7.69 14.55 -9.98
N GLY A 149 -7.37 13.63 -10.89
CA GLY A 149 -6.02 13.46 -11.44
C GLY A 149 -5.06 12.89 -10.38
N GLY A 150 -4.22 11.91 -10.75
CA GLY A 150 -3.42 11.22 -9.74
C GLY A 150 -2.28 12.05 -9.12
N ALA A 151 -1.88 13.15 -9.75
CA ALA A 151 -0.96 14.10 -9.13
C ALA A 151 -1.61 14.75 -7.89
N ALA A 152 -2.88 15.13 -7.97
CA ALA A 152 -3.63 15.68 -6.85
C ALA A 152 -3.82 14.64 -5.75
N VAL A 153 -4.13 13.39 -6.12
CA VAL A 153 -4.26 12.28 -5.15
C VAL A 153 -2.95 12.02 -4.43
N HIS A 154 -1.83 12.02 -5.16
CA HIS A 154 -0.51 11.85 -4.56
C HIS A 154 -0.19 13.00 -3.59
N SER A 155 -0.41 14.25 -3.99
CA SER A 155 -0.22 15.41 -3.11
C SER A 155 -1.13 15.39 -1.87
N LEU A 156 -2.39 14.99 -2.03
CA LEU A 156 -3.34 14.80 -0.93
C LEU A 156 -2.85 13.73 0.05
N VAL A 157 -2.41 12.59 -0.47
CA VAL A 157 -1.87 11.49 0.34
C VAL A 157 -0.62 11.93 1.10
N LEU A 158 0.29 12.70 0.47
CA LEU A 158 1.45 13.26 1.16
C LEU A 158 1.07 14.28 2.24
N ALA A 159 0.09 15.15 1.96
CA ALA A 159 -0.42 16.10 2.94
C ALA A 159 -1.05 15.38 4.14
N ALA A 160 -1.85 14.33 3.88
CA ALA A 160 -2.43 13.47 4.90
C ALA A 160 -1.36 12.75 5.73
N VAL A 161 -0.32 12.19 5.11
CA VAL A 161 0.81 11.57 5.85
C VAL A 161 1.56 12.62 6.69
N SER A 162 1.71 13.85 6.20
CA SER A 162 2.36 14.92 6.95
C SER A 162 1.59 15.30 8.22
N ILE A 163 0.26 15.37 8.12
CA ILE A 163 -0.62 15.73 9.24
C ILE A 163 -0.83 14.55 10.19
N PHE A 164 -1.21 13.39 9.66
CA PHE A 164 -1.70 12.26 10.44
C PHE A 164 -0.68 11.13 10.64
N LYS A 165 0.56 11.32 10.17
CA LYS A 165 1.69 10.36 10.28
C LYS A 165 1.36 8.91 9.88
N SER A 166 0.30 8.73 9.09
CA SER A 166 -0.27 7.43 8.72
C SER A 166 -0.69 7.45 7.25
N ASN A 167 -0.64 6.28 6.62
CA ASN A 167 -1.10 6.13 5.25
C ASN A 167 -2.61 5.90 5.23
N ILE A 168 -3.38 6.91 4.79
CA ILE A 168 -4.85 6.91 4.83
C ILE A 168 -5.46 6.31 3.54
N GLY A 169 -4.64 6.04 2.52
CA GLY A 169 -5.09 5.47 1.25
C GLY A 169 -4.13 4.42 0.68
N GLN A 170 -4.63 3.61 -0.23
CA GLN A 170 -3.83 2.65 -0.97
C GLN A 170 -3.66 3.14 -2.41
N THR A 171 -2.41 3.27 -2.86
CA THR A 171 -2.10 3.61 -4.25
C THR A 171 -1.57 2.37 -4.96
N LEU A 172 -2.31 1.88 -5.94
CA LEU A 172 -1.94 0.73 -6.76
C LEU A 172 -1.53 1.21 -8.16
N ILE A 173 -0.44 0.65 -8.67
CA ILE A 173 0.13 0.97 -9.97
C ILE A 173 0.26 -0.31 -10.75
N THR A 174 -0.63 -0.54 -11.71
CA THR A 174 -0.52 -1.60 -12.69
C THR A 174 0.38 -1.14 -13.83
N VAL A 175 1.54 -1.75 -13.93
CA VAL A 175 2.45 -1.60 -15.07
C VAL A 175 2.02 -2.57 -16.16
N GLN A 176 1.75 -2.06 -17.35
CA GLN A 176 1.46 -2.82 -18.55
C GLN A 176 2.67 -2.78 -19.48
N PHE A 177 3.18 -3.95 -19.86
CA PHE A 177 4.33 -4.10 -20.72
C PHE A 177 3.94 -4.18 -22.19
N ALA A 178 4.92 -3.97 -23.09
CA ALA A 178 4.71 -4.02 -24.53
C ALA A 178 4.24 -5.41 -25.03
N ASP A 179 4.57 -6.48 -24.31
CA ASP A 179 4.11 -7.85 -24.63
C ASP A 179 2.68 -8.14 -24.11
N GLY A 180 2.00 -7.16 -23.51
CA GLY A 180 0.66 -7.28 -22.96
C GLY A 180 0.59 -7.85 -21.55
N SER A 181 1.72 -8.34 -21.01
CA SER A 181 1.80 -8.75 -19.61
C SER A 181 1.67 -7.54 -18.68
N LYS A 182 1.32 -7.78 -17.41
CA LYS A 182 1.17 -6.72 -16.41
C LYS A 182 1.54 -7.18 -15.00
N ILE A 183 1.89 -6.23 -14.14
CA ILE A 183 2.15 -6.43 -12.72
C ILE A 183 1.66 -5.22 -11.92
N THR A 184 1.17 -5.42 -10.70
CA THR A 184 0.70 -4.31 -9.85
C THR A 184 1.66 -4.07 -8.69
N PHE A 185 2.01 -2.81 -8.44
CA PHE A 185 2.76 -2.36 -7.27
C PHE A 185 1.87 -1.55 -6.35
N GLU A 186 2.05 -1.72 -5.05
CA GLU A 186 1.53 -0.83 -4.02
C GLU A 186 2.59 0.22 -3.70
N TYR A 187 2.21 1.49 -3.81
CA TYR A 187 3.03 2.62 -3.45
C TYR A 187 2.78 3.03 -2.01
N ASN A 188 3.85 3.07 -1.23
CA ASN A 188 3.84 3.59 0.13
C ASN A 188 4.44 5.01 0.16
N PRO A 189 3.61 6.04 0.39
CA PRO A 189 4.03 7.44 0.41
C PRO A 189 4.89 7.80 1.62
N VAL A 190 4.83 7.03 2.71
CA VAL A 190 5.54 7.33 3.96
C VAL A 190 7.04 7.13 3.81
N ASN A 191 7.43 6.07 3.10
CA ASN A 191 8.83 5.69 2.89
C ASN A 191 9.23 5.75 1.40
N ASN A 192 8.36 6.29 0.54
CA ASN A 192 8.54 6.36 -0.91
C ASN A 192 8.94 5.01 -1.54
N SER A 193 8.29 3.91 -1.10
CA SER A 193 8.62 2.56 -1.56
C SER A 193 7.52 1.97 -2.46
N LEU A 194 7.93 1.06 -3.35
CA LEU A 194 7.05 0.28 -4.21
C LEU A 194 7.19 -1.20 -3.89
N THR A 195 6.08 -1.84 -3.53
CA THR A 195 6.04 -3.27 -3.22
C THR A 195 5.15 -3.96 -4.24
N ALA A 196 5.63 -5.00 -4.92
CA ALA A 196 4.77 -5.76 -5.83
C ALA A 196 3.64 -6.43 -5.04
N VAL A 197 2.41 -6.25 -5.49
CA VAL A 197 1.24 -6.93 -4.94
C VAL A 197 1.35 -8.41 -5.26
N GLU A 198 1.18 -9.25 -4.26
CA GLU A 198 1.25 -10.70 -4.42
C GLU A 198 0.24 -11.19 -5.47
N ASN A 199 0.63 -12.15 -6.31
CA ASN A 199 -0.20 -12.73 -7.37
C ASN A 199 -0.74 -11.73 -8.40
N SER A 200 -0.17 -10.53 -8.49
CA SER A 200 -0.62 -9.51 -9.45
C SER A 200 0.07 -9.58 -10.81
N ALA A 201 1.23 -10.25 -10.90
CA ALA A 201 1.93 -10.46 -12.15
C ALA A 201 1.16 -11.46 -13.00
N VAL A 202 0.72 -11.04 -14.19
CA VAL A 202 0.05 -11.91 -15.16
C VAL A 202 0.61 -11.69 -16.56
N ASP A 203 0.55 -12.74 -17.37
CA ASP A 203 0.91 -12.66 -18.78
C ASP A 203 -0.20 -12.01 -19.63
N ALA A 204 0.04 -11.90 -20.94
CA ALA A 204 -0.90 -11.31 -21.90
C ALA A 204 -2.25 -12.06 -22.00
N HIS A 205 -2.31 -13.31 -21.53
CA HIS A 205 -3.51 -14.14 -21.51
C HIS A 205 -4.21 -14.12 -20.14
N GLY A 206 -3.67 -13.37 -19.18
CA GLY A 206 -4.18 -13.29 -17.82
C GLY A 206 -3.77 -14.46 -16.92
N ASN A 207 -2.81 -15.30 -17.34
CA ASN A 207 -2.29 -16.34 -16.46
C ASN A 207 -1.34 -15.74 -15.43
N ILE A 208 -1.45 -16.16 -14.17
CA ILE A 208 -0.57 -15.70 -13.09
C ILE A 208 0.87 -16.16 -13.34
N ILE A 209 1.81 -15.22 -13.28
CA ILE A 209 3.24 -15.50 -13.30
C ILE A 209 3.68 -15.74 -11.84
N PRO A 210 4.04 -16.98 -11.46
CA PRO A 210 4.31 -17.32 -10.07
C PRO A 210 5.66 -16.77 -9.62
N VAL A 211 5.72 -16.29 -8.38
CA VAL A 211 6.94 -15.85 -7.71
C VAL A 211 7.46 -16.87 -6.70
N THR A 212 6.62 -17.82 -6.29
CA THR A 212 7.01 -18.94 -5.42
C THR A 212 6.54 -20.28 -5.99
N PRO A 213 7.21 -21.40 -5.64
CA PRO A 213 6.73 -22.73 -6.03
C PRO A 213 5.33 -23.07 -5.48
N SER A 214 4.96 -22.54 -4.31
CA SER A 214 3.64 -22.79 -3.72
C SER A 214 2.48 -22.24 -4.57
N GLN A 215 2.73 -21.18 -5.34
CA GLN A 215 1.74 -20.58 -6.24
C GLN A 215 1.48 -21.44 -7.48
N LEU A 216 2.28 -22.47 -7.75
CA LEU A 216 2.07 -23.37 -8.90
C LEU A 216 1.03 -24.46 -8.62
N ASN A 217 0.72 -24.74 -7.35
CA ASN A 217 -0.08 -25.91 -7.00
C ASN A 217 -1.55 -25.72 -7.39
N GLY A 218 -2.02 -26.51 -8.35
CA GLY A 218 -3.39 -26.46 -8.87
C GLY A 218 -3.62 -25.37 -9.92
N VAL A 219 -2.58 -24.66 -10.35
CA VAL A 219 -2.71 -23.59 -11.36
C VAL A 219 -2.80 -24.19 -12.76
N GLN A 220 -3.77 -23.67 -13.52
CA GLN A 220 -3.95 -23.98 -14.93
C GLN A 220 -3.53 -22.79 -15.79
N TYR A 221 -2.71 -23.08 -16.81
CA TYR A 221 -2.27 -22.12 -17.81
C TYR A 221 -3.03 -22.34 -19.12
N ASN A 222 -3.66 -21.29 -19.64
CA ASN A 222 -4.42 -21.33 -20.87
C ASN A 222 -3.91 -20.29 -21.87
N TYR A 223 -3.45 -20.75 -23.02
CA TYR A 223 -2.92 -19.92 -24.11
C TYR A 223 -3.84 -19.86 -25.34
N GLY A 224 -5.10 -20.27 -25.19
CA GLY A 224 -6.09 -20.21 -26.26
C GLY A 224 -5.62 -20.87 -27.56
N SER A 225 -5.83 -20.19 -28.69
CA SER A 225 -5.42 -20.68 -30.01
C SER A 225 -3.93 -20.55 -30.32
N GLU A 226 -3.19 -19.70 -29.60
CA GLU A 226 -1.72 -19.61 -29.74
C GLU A 226 -1.05 -20.86 -29.20
N GLY A 227 -1.69 -21.49 -28.20
CA GLY A 227 -1.16 -22.65 -27.51
C GLY A 227 0.16 -22.35 -26.79
N PRO A 228 0.79 -23.39 -26.21
CA PRO A 228 2.00 -23.28 -25.38
C PRO A 228 3.25 -22.86 -26.15
N ASN A 229 3.21 -23.02 -27.47
CA ASN A 229 4.32 -22.73 -28.35
C ASN A 229 4.22 -21.30 -28.88
N GLY A 230 3.10 -20.61 -28.63
CA GLY A 230 2.98 -19.17 -28.82
C GLY A 230 3.99 -18.40 -27.95
N PRO A 231 4.21 -17.10 -28.25
CA PRO A 231 5.20 -16.29 -27.54
C PRO A 231 5.01 -16.29 -26.01
N ALA A 232 3.75 -16.17 -25.53
CA ALA A 232 3.44 -16.17 -24.11
C ALA A 232 3.71 -17.53 -23.44
N GLY A 233 3.27 -18.62 -24.06
CA GLY A 233 3.51 -19.98 -23.54
C GLY A 233 5.00 -20.33 -23.49
N THR A 234 5.77 -19.95 -24.51
CA THR A 234 7.22 -20.15 -24.52
C THR A 234 7.91 -19.33 -23.43
N ARG A 235 7.51 -18.07 -23.20
CA ARG A 235 8.03 -17.25 -22.10
C ARG A 235 7.73 -17.87 -20.73
N MET A 236 6.48 -18.28 -20.48
CA MET A 236 6.11 -18.93 -19.23
C MET A 236 6.91 -20.21 -19.00
N ARG A 237 7.04 -21.09 -20.01
CA ARG A 237 7.88 -22.30 -19.89
C ARG A 237 9.31 -21.96 -19.50
N ASN A 238 9.94 -21.02 -20.22
CA ASN A 238 11.31 -20.63 -19.95
C ASN A 238 11.45 -20.07 -18.53
N TYR A 239 10.51 -19.25 -18.11
CA TYR A 239 10.43 -18.67 -16.77
C TYR A 239 10.32 -19.75 -15.69
N LEU A 240 9.39 -20.71 -15.83
CA LEU A 240 9.22 -21.81 -14.88
C LEU A 240 10.48 -22.68 -14.75
N TYR A 241 11.15 -22.92 -15.88
CA TYR A 241 12.40 -23.66 -15.90
C TYR A 241 13.53 -22.89 -15.22
N THR A 242 13.71 -21.61 -15.53
CA THR A 242 14.81 -20.80 -14.94
C THR A 242 14.60 -20.48 -13.47
N MET A 243 13.37 -20.16 -13.05
CA MET A 243 13.08 -19.75 -11.68
C MET A 243 12.93 -20.93 -10.72
N PHE A 244 12.35 -22.04 -11.17
CA PHE A 244 11.95 -23.15 -10.29
C PHE A 244 12.51 -24.51 -10.72
N GLY A 245 13.24 -24.59 -11.83
CA GLY A 245 13.73 -25.86 -12.36
C GLY A 245 12.62 -26.80 -12.84
N VAL A 246 11.41 -26.29 -13.10
CA VAL A 246 10.26 -27.11 -13.47
C VAL A 246 10.28 -27.38 -14.98
N PRO A 247 10.48 -28.63 -15.42
CA PRO A 247 10.39 -28.96 -16.84
C PRO A 247 8.93 -28.93 -17.29
N VAL A 248 8.66 -28.26 -18.42
CA VAL A 248 7.33 -28.25 -19.05
C VAL A 248 7.40 -28.99 -20.38
N VAL A 249 6.49 -29.95 -20.58
CA VAL A 249 6.45 -30.79 -21.79
C VAL A 249 5.94 -29.99 -22.99
N TYR A 250 6.61 -30.14 -24.15
CA TYR A 250 6.24 -29.47 -25.39
C TYR A 250 4.90 -29.97 -25.95
N GLY A 251 4.13 -29.07 -26.59
CA GLY A 251 3.04 -29.44 -27.51
C GLY A 251 1.59 -29.42 -26.97
N ALA A 252 1.34 -29.07 -25.71
CA ALA A 252 -0.03 -29.05 -25.15
C ALA A 252 -0.63 -27.65 -24.94
N VAL A 253 -1.81 -27.39 -25.51
CA VAL A 253 -2.56 -26.10 -25.49
C VAL A 253 -2.81 -25.56 -24.07
N ARG A 254 -2.91 -26.45 -23.10
CA ARG A 254 -3.13 -26.15 -21.68
C ARG A 254 -2.17 -26.96 -20.82
N TRP A 255 -1.79 -26.38 -19.69
CA TRP A 255 -1.00 -27.06 -18.67
C TRP A 255 -1.67 -26.93 -17.32
N SER A 256 -1.51 -27.95 -16.49
CA SER A 256 -1.79 -27.89 -15.07
C SER A 256 -0.50 -28.17 -14.31
N CYS A 257 -0.24 -27.40 -13.26
CA CYS A 257 0.90 -27.60 -12.38
C CYS A 257 0.43 -28.09 -11.01
N TRP A 258 1.17 -29.01 -10.40
CA TRP A 258 0.89 -29.52 -9.06
C TRP A 258 2.17 -30.01 -8.38
N THR A 259 2.11 -30.12 -7.05
CA THR A 259 3.22 -30.66 -6.26
C THR A 259 3.13 -32.18 -6.19
N GLU A 260 4.17 -32.89 -6.65
CA GLU A 260 4.37 -34.33 -6.47
C GLU A 260 5.48 -34.57 -5.45
N THR A 261 5.13 -35.15 -4.30
CA THR A 261 6.02 -35.56 -3.19
C THR A 261 6.91 -34.45 -2.63
N ASP A 262 7.85 -33.93 -3.42
CA ASP A 262 8.88 -32.95 -3.09
C ASP A 262 9.17 -31.94 -4.22
N ARG A 263 8.50 -32.04 -5.38
CA ARG A 263 8.75 -31.17 -6.55
C ARG A 263 7.47 -30.71 -7.23
N VAL A 264 7.53 -29.57 -7.89
CA VAL A 264 6.44 -29.11 -8.78
C VAL A 264 6.64 -29.72 -10.15
N VAL A 265 5.56 -30.26 -10.72
CA VAL A 265 5.50 -30.73 -12.11
C VAL A 265 4.37 -30.03 -12.84
N CYS A 266 4.59 -29.72 -14.12
CA CYS A 266 3.57 -29.17 -14.99
C CYS A 266 3.35 -30.13 -16.17
N ARG A 267 2.10 -30.57 -16.37
CA ARG A 267 1.76 -31.51 -17.44
C ARG A 267 0.66 -30.95 -18.35
N PRO A 268 0.62 -31.40 -19.61
CA PRO A 268 -0.54 -31.25 -20.49
C PRO A 268 -1.86 -31.59 -19.80
N TYR A 269 -2.87 -30.74 -20.00
CA TYR A 269 -4.26 -31.00 -19.62
C TYR A 269 -5.17 -30.99 -20.84
#